data_AF-A0A2V6NWC5-F1
#
_entry.id   AF-A0A2V6NWC5-F1
#
_cell.length_a   1.000
_cell.length_b   1.000
_cell.length_c   1.000
_cell.angle_alpha   90.00
_cell.angle_beta   90.00
_cell.angle_gamma   90.00
#
_symmetry.space_group_name_H-M   'P 1'
#
loop_
_entity.id
_entity.type
_entity.pdbx_description
1 polymer ?
#
loop_
_entity_poly.entity_id
_entity_poly.type
_entity_poly.pdbx_seq_one_letter_code
_entity_poly.pdbx_strand_id
1 'polypeptide(L)'
;MVSARQMTAGLVQETGKFMTLAQLADHLHQRELGRSNARLSHSTKRAYQSYLGKWIVPRWGDYLLPNIKAVEVELWLKHLERAASTRCKIRNVMSVLFNRRCRNAEGHD
;
A
#
# COMPACT_ATOMS: atom_id res chain seq x y z
N MET A 1 29.81 17.44 -9.42
CA MET A 1 28.94 16.37 -9.95
C MET A 1 27.89 16.06 -8.90
N VAL A 2 26.74 16.73 -8.94
CA VAL A 2 25.69 16.59 -7.92
C VAL A 2 24.89 15.32 -8.16
N SER A 3 24.75 14.56 -7.08
CA SER A 3 24.22 13.21 -7.00
C SER A 3 22.81 13.09 -7.57
N ALA A 4 22.63 12.25 -8.59
CA ALA A 4 21.34 11.88 -9.21
C ALA A 4 20.41 11.05 -8.29
N ARG A 5 20.60 11.12 -6.96
CA ARG A 5 19.86 10.32 -5.96
C ARG A 5 18.78 11.09 -5.20
N GLN A 6 18.63 12.41 -5.40
CA GLN A 6 17.75 13.24 -4.55
C GLN A 6 16.47 13.76 -5.22
N MET A 7 16.25 13.53 -6.51
CA MET A 7 15.11 14.13 -7.22
C MET A 7 13.79 13.34 -7.11
N THR A 8 13.80 12.10 -6.63
CA THR A 8 12.59 11.25 -6.56
C THR A 8 11.83 11.31 -5.23
N ALA A 9 12.32 12.07 -4.25
CA ALA A 9 11.64 12.23 -2.96
C ALA A 9 10.57 13.34 -2.99
N GLY A 10 10.74 14.39 -3.80
CA GLY A 10 9.84 15.55 -3.86
C GLY A 10 8.51 15.29 -4.57
N LEU A 11 8.50 14.44 -5.61
CA LEU A 11 7.28 14.08 -6.36
C LEU A 11 6.35 13.08 -5.62
N VAL A 12 6.84 12.47 -4.53
CA VAL A 12 6.10 11.48 -3.74
C VAL A 12 5.15 12.14 -2.72
N GLN A 13 5.27 13.45 -2.48
CA GLN A 13 4.56 14.14 -1.40
C GLN A 13 3.19 14.70 -1.83
N GLU A 14 3.07 15.23 -3.06
CA GLU A 14 1.82 15.79 -3.57
C GLU A 14 0.86 14.77 -4.20
N THR A 15 1.38 13.62 -4.65
CA THR A 15 0.61 12.62 -5.39
C THR A 15 -0.38 11.85 -4.52
N GLY A 16 -0.07 11.61 -3.25
CA GLY A 16 -0.91 10.70 -2.46
C GLY A 16 -2.30 11.25 -2.08
N LYS A 17 -2.65 12.50 -2.44
CA LYS A 17 -3.97 13.10 -2.17
C LYS A 17 -4.99 12.75 -3.27
N PHE A 18 -4.50 12.42 -4.46
CA PHE A 18 -5.31 12.10 -5.66
C PHE A 18 -4.87 10.79 -6.32
N MET A 19 -4.27 9.88 -5.55
CA MET A 19 -3.77 8.61 -6.06
C MET A 19 -4.78 7.50 -5.77
N THR A 20 -5.00 6.64 -6.75
CA THR A 20 -5.82 5.45 -6.56
C THR A 20 -5.05 4.39 -5.78
N LEU A 21 -5.76 3.47 -5.16
CA LEU A 21 -5.11 2.40 -4.41
C LEU A 21 -4.28 1.48 -5.32
N ALA A 22 -4.68 1.28 -6.58
CA ALA A 22 -3.88 0.52 -7.54
C ALA A 22 -2.53 1.18 -7.80
N GLN A 23 -2.52 2.49 -8.03
CA GLN A 23 -1.28 3.23 -8.22
C GLN A 23 -0.42 3.16 -6.93
N LEU A 24 -1.02 3.30 -5.74
CA LEU A 24 -0.26 3.24 -4.48
C LEU A 24 0.34 1.85 -4.28
N ALA A 25 -0.42 0.80 -4.60
CA ALA A 25 0.06 -0.58 -4.55
C ALA A 25 1.25 -0.78 -5.50
N ASP A 26 1.21 -0.22 -6.71
CA ASP A 26 2.33 -0.26 -7.65
C ASP A 26 3.56 0.47 -7.10
N HIS A 27 3.39 1.68 -6.55
CA HIS A 27 4.49 2.43 -5.93
C HIS A 27 5.10 1.66 -4.73
N LEU A 28 4.26 1.05 -3.89
CA LEU A 28 4.75 0.19 -2.79
C LEU A 28 5.51 -1.01 -3.37
N HIS A 29 5.05 -1.57 -4.49
CA HIS A 29 5.71 -2.65 -5.18
C HIS A 29 7.11 -2.26 -5.63
N GLN A 30 7.23 -1.12 -6.31
CA GLN A 30 8.52 -0.64 -6.80
C GLN A 30 9.48 -0.30 -5.63
N ARG A 31 8.96 0.23 -4.52
CA ARG A 31 9.76 0.73 -3.39
C ARG A 31 10.11 -0.34 -2.34
N GLU A 32 9.19 -1.24 -2.02
CA GLU A 32 9.35 -2.28 -0.98
C GLU A 32 9.66 -3.66 -1.54
N LEU A 33 9.15 -3.96 -2.74
CA LEU A 33 9.36 -5.25 -3.40
C LEU A 33 10.52 -5.21 -4.41
N GLY A 34 11.12 -4.03 -4.63
CA GLY A 34 12.36 -3.88 -5.37
C GLY A 34 13.45 -4.83 -4.87
N ARG A 35 14.26 -5.37 -5.81
CA ARG A 35 15.30 -6.36 -5.51
C ARG A 35 16.30 -5.89 -4.44
N SER A 36 16.48 -4.57 -4.30
CA SER A 36 17.43 -3.95 -3.37
C SER A 36 16.93 -3.81 -1.93
N ASN A 37 15.64 -4.05 -1.65
CA ASN A 37 15.09 -3.87 -0.31
C ASN A 37 15.18 -5.17 0.50
N ALA A 38 16.25 -5.33 1.28
CA ALA A 38 16.52 -6.54 2.09
C ALA A 38 15.63 -6.63 3.35
N ARG A 39 14.83 -5.60 3.66
CA ARG A 39 14.00 -5.53 4.86
C ARG A 39 12.83 -6.52 4.87
N LEU A 40 12.44 -7.04 3.70
CA LEU A 40 11.38 -8.02 3.55
C LEU A 40 11.91 -9.30 2.92
N SER A 41 11.62 -10.44 3.55
CA SER A 41 11.89 -11.75 2.97
C SER A 41 11.12 -11.94 1.67
N HIS A 42 11.70 -12.67 0.72
CA HIS A 42 11.11 -12.95 -0.59
C HIS A 42 9.70 -13.58 -0.47
N SER A 43 9.48 -14.42 0.54
CA SER A 43 8.17 -15.02 0.81
C SER A 43 7.12 -13.98 1.19
N THR A 44 7.50 -13.01 2.04
CA THR A 44 6.63 -11.89 2.44
C THR A 44 6.33 -10.99 1.24
N LYS A 45 7.33 -10.73 0.41
CA LYS A 45 7.17 -9.97 -0.84
C LYS A 45 6.12 -10.61 -1.75
N ARG A 46 6.25 -11.90 -2.05
CA ARG A 46 5.28 -12.63 -2.89
C ARG A 46 3.90 -12.72 -2.26
N ALA A 47 3.80 -12.89 -0.95
CA ALA A 47 2.52 -12.90 -0.26
C ALA A 47 1.79 -11.56 -0.42
N TYR A 48 2.49 -10.44 -0.23
CA TYR A 48 1.92 -9.10 -0.39
C TYR A 48 1.44 -8.86 -1.82
N GLN A 49 2.24 -9.22 -2.83
CA GLN A 49 1.84 -9.15 -4.24
C GLN A 49 0.57 -9.95 -4.53
N SER A 50 0.51 -11.18 -4.01
CA SER A 50 -0.63 -12.07 -4.19
C SER A 50 -1.89 -11.50 -3.55
N TYR A 51 -1.81 -10.94 -2.34
CA TYR A 51 -2.97 -10.32 -1.70
C TYR A 51 -3.42 -9.02 -2.39
N LEU A 52 -2.47 -8.19 -2.81
CA LEU A 52 -2.74 -6.95 -3.53
C LEU A 52 -3.45 -7.24 -4.85
N GLY A 53 -2.86 -8.08 -5.71
CA GLY A 53 -3.39 -8.36 -7.04
C GLY A 53 -4.67 -9.20 -7.04
N LYS A 54 -4.83 -10.13 -6.08
CA LYS A 54 -6.00 -11.04 -6.09
C LYS A 54 -7.24 -10.46 -5.40
N TRP A 55 -7.06 -9.63 -4.38
CA TRP A 55 -8.19 -9.22 -3.52
C TRP A 55 -8.35 -7.72 -3.46
N ILE A 56 -7.25 -6.98 -3.29
CA ILE A 56 -7.32 -5.56 -2.97
C ILE A 56 -7.53 -4.72 -4.25
N VAL A 57 -6.65 -4.85 -5.24
CA VAL A 57 -6.72 -4.12 -6.52
C VAL A 57 -8.03 -4.35 -7.27
N PRO A 58 -8.56 -5.57 -7.45
CA PRO A 58 -9.81 -5.76 -8.20
C PRO A 58 -11.04 -5.12 -7.53
N ARG A 59 -10.99 -4.87 -6.20
CA ARG A 59 -12.12 -4.25 -5.47
C ARG A 59 -11.93 -2.75 -5.26
N TRP A 60 -10.71 -2.33 -4.95
CA TRP A 60 -10.39 -0.99 -4.45
C TRP A 60 -9.43 -0.22 -5.39
N GLY A 61 -8.95 -0.85 -6.46
CA GLY A 61 -7.90 -0.31 -7.32
C GLY A 61 -8.26 1.03 -7.95
N ASP A 62 -9.52 1.22 -8.36
CA ASP A 62 -10.05 2.46 -8.93
C ASP A 62 -10.43 3.51 -7.88
N TYR A 63 -10.48 3.14 -6.60
CA TYR A 63 -10.87 4.06 -5.55
C TYR A 63 -9.68 4.91 -5.13
N LEU A 64 -9.93 6.21 -5.01
CA LEU A 64 -9.00 7.14 -4.38
C LEU A 64 -8.83 6.78 -2.90
N LEU A 65 -7.59 6.84 -2.41
CA LEU A 65 -7.26 6.62 -0.99
C LEU A 65 -8.19 7.35 0.00
N PRO A 66 -8.48 8.66 -0.14
CA PRO A 66 -9.40 9.36 0.77
C PRO A 66 -10.85 8.85 0.70
N ASN A 67 -11.25 8.20 -0.39
CA ASN A 67 -12.61 7.66 -0.55
C ASN A 67 -12.76 6.28 0.09
N ILE A 68 -11.66 5.61 0.46
CA ILE A 68 -11.72 4.29 1.07
C ILE A 68 -11.80 4.44 2.58
N LYS A 69 -12.97 4.17 3.16
CA LYS A 69 -13.16 4.20 4.60
C LYS A 69 -12.77 2.85 5.22
N ALA A 70 -12.10 2.90 6.37
CA ALA A 70 -11.73 1.68 7.11
C ALA A 70 -12.95 0.80 7.43
N VAL A 71 -14.10 1.39 7.74
CA VAL A 71 -15.35 0.66 7.99
C VAL A 71 -15.83 -0.14 6.76
N GLU A 72 -15.68 0.41 5.56
CA GLU A 72 -16.09 -0.29 4.33
C GLU A 72 -15.15 -1.46 4.02
N VAL A 73 -13.86 -1.30 4.32
CA VAL A 73 -12.87 -2.39 4.23
C VAL A 73 -13.22 -3.51 5.21
N GLU A 74 -13.52 -3.19 6.47
CA GLU A 74 -13.91 -4.19 7.48
C GLU A 74 -15.20 -4.93 7.10
N LEU A 75 -16.20 -4.19 6.59
CA LEU A 75 -17.43 -4.79 6.09
C LEU A 75 -17.14 -5.71 4.90
N TRP A 76 -16.39 -5.25 3.90
CA TRP A 76 -16.00 -6.09 2.77
C TRP A 76 -15.27 -7.37 3.20
N LEU A 77 -14.33 -7.26 4.15
CA LEU A 77 -13.62 -8.40 4.73
C LEU A 77 -14.56 -9.37 5.46
N LYS A 78 -15.61 -8.87 6.12
CA LYS A 78 -16.63 -9.72 6.77
C LYS A 78 -17.42 -10.54 5.74
N HIS A 79 -17.66 -10.01 4.54
CA HIS A 79 -18.35 -10.70 3.45
C HIS A 79 -17.46 -11.65 2.65
N LEU A 80 -16.13 -11.59 2.80
CA LEU A 80 -15.24 -12.58 2.21
C LEU A 80 -15.41 -13.93 2.93
N GLU A 81 -15.86 -14.96 2.20
CA GLU A 81 -15.93 -16.36 2.67
C GLU A 81 -14.54 -17.01 2.78
N ARG A 82 -13.58 -16.34 3.42
CA ARG A 82 -12.19 -16.79 3.58
C ARG A 82 -11.84 -16.97 5.04
N ALA A 83 -10.86 -17.85 5.29
CA ALA A 83 -10.30 -18.10 6.61
C ALA A 83 -9.92 -16.79 7.32
N ALA A 84 -10.16 -16.74 8.64
CA ALA A 84 -9.89 -15.55 9.46
C ALA A 84 -8.44 -15.07 9.31
N SER A 85 -7.47 -15.99 9.23
CA SER A 85 -6.06 -15.67 9.02
C SER A 85 -5.79 -14.94 7.70
N THR A 86 -6.52 -15.28 6.63
CA THR A 86 -6.38 -14.61 5.33
C THR A 86 -6.96 -13.20 5.39
N ARG A 87 -8.13 -13.03 6.02
CA ARG A 87 -8.74 -11.71 6.25
C ARG A 87 -7.84 -10.80 7.07
N CYS A 88 -7.22 -11.32 8.14
CA CYS A 88 -6.23 -10.59 8.94
C CYS A 88 -5.01 -10.15 8.12
N LYS A 89 -4.50 -11.00 7.22
CA LYS A 89 -3.37 -10.64 6.34
C LYS A 89 -3.74 -9.52 5.37
N ILE A 90 -4.92 -9.59 4.75
CA ILE A 90 -5.42 -8.54 3.84
C ILE A 90 -5.57 -7.21 4.59
N ARG A 91 -6.19 -7.23 5.77
CA ARG A 91 -6.32 -6.06 6.65
C ARG A 91 -4.98 -5.44 7.01
N ASN A 92 -3.99 -6.26 7.38
CA ASN A 92 -2.65 -5.78 7.70
C ASN A 92 -1.98 -5.10 6.50
N VAL A 93 -2.12 -5.66 5.28
CA VAL A 93 -1.60 -5.03 4.06
C VAL A 93 -2.25 -3.65 3.84
N MET A 94 -3.58 -3.56 3.98
CA MET A 94 -4.29 -2.28 3.89
C MET A 94 -3.80 -1.29 4.95
N SER A 95 -3.70 -1.69 6.22
CA SER A 95 -3.19 -0.82 7.29
C SER A 95 -1.78 -0.32 7.00
N VAL A 96 -0.90 -1.14 6.43
CA VAL A 96 0.45 -0.72 6.03
C VAL A 96 0.39 0.32 4.90
N LEU A 97 -0.48 0.15 3.91
CA LEU A 97 -0.68 1.12 2.83
C LEU A 97 -1.16 2.48 3.37
N PHE A 98 -2.18 2.48 4.24
CA PHE A 98 -2.73 3.71 4.82
C PHE A 98 -1.78 4.38 5.82
N ASN A 99 -1.11 3.62 6.70
CA ASN A 99 -0.21 4.18 7.72
C ASN A 99 1.06 4.81 7.10
N ARG A 100 1.57 4.24 5.99
CA ARG A 100 2.72 4.82 5.27
C ARG A 100 2.42 6.18 4.66
N ARG A 101 1.14 6.52 4.43
CA ARG A 101 0.70 7.85 4.01
C ARG A 101 0.73 8.85 5.17
N CYS A 102 0.41 8.40 6.39
CA CYS A 102 0.26 9.23 7.58
C CYS A 102 1.59 9.62 8.22
N ARG A 103 2.59 8.72 8.20
CA ARG A 103 3.89 8.95 8.88
C ARG A 103 4.80 10.00 8.25
N ASN A 104 4.51 10.47 7.03
CA ASN A 104 5.30 11.53 6.38
C ASN A 104 4.71 12.93 6.63
N ALA A 105 3.69 13.07 7.48
CA ALA A 105 3.08 14.35 7.85
C ALA A 105 3.48 14.84 9.25
N GLU A 106 4.43 14.16 9.91
CA GLU A 106 4.95 14.56 11.22
C GLU A 106 6.46 14.77 11.10
N GLY A 107 6.86 16.01 10.89
CA GLY A 107 8.28 16.38 10.75
C GLY A 107 8.53 17.78 10.16
N HIS A 108 7.63 18.74 10.40
CA HIS A 108 7.92 20.15 10.24
C HIS A 108 7.34 20.89 11.45
N ASP A 109 8.12 20.88 12.53
CA ASP A 109 8.19 21.96 13.51
C ASP A 109 9.66 22.37 13.57
#